data_AF-A0A1Q5QVM7-F1
#
_entry.id   AF-A0A1Q5QVM7-F1
#
_cell.length_a   1.000
_cell.length_b   1.000
_cell.length_c   1.000
_cell.angle_alpha   90.00
_cell.angle_beta   90.00
_cell.angle_gamma   90.00
#
_symmetry.space_group_name_H-M   'P 1'
#
loop_
_entity.id
_entity.type
_entity.pdbx_description
1 polymer ?
#
loop_
_entity_poly.entity_id
_entity_poly.type
_entity_poly.pdbx_seq_one_letter_code
_entity_poly.pdbx_strand_id
1 'polypeptide(L)' 'GKHLGPNGEGHKGDMPVLTVDASGKATKAVVVPHLTVADVTGRSIMIHAGGDNYSDQPVPLGGGGARIACGVAK' A
#
# COMPACT_ATOMS: atom_id res chain seq x y z
N GLY A 1 -13.72 -5.15 0.59
CA GLY A 1 -13.93 -3.81 0.02
C GLY A 1 -13.58 -3.88 -1.45
N LYS A 2 -13.40 -2.73 -2.10
CA LYS A 2 -12.83 -2.63 -3.45
C LYS A 2 -11.48 -1.92 -3.35
N HIS A 3 -10.55 -2.25 -4.24
CA HIS A 3 -9.29 -1.52 -4.34
C HIS A 3 -9.51 -0.22 -5.11
N LEU A 4 -9.52 0.91 -4.41
CA LEU A 4 -9.83 2.23 -5.00
C LEU A 4 -8.79 3.31 -4.66
N GLY A 5 -7.66 2.89 -4.10
CA GLY A 5 -6.55 3.77 -3.76
C GLY A 5 -6.80 4.65 -2.54
N PRO A 6 -5.79 5.43 -2.13
CA PRO A 6 -5.77 6.13 -0.84
C PRO A 6 -6.76 7.30 -0.70
N ASN A 7 -7.37 7.73 -1.81
CA ASN A 7 -8.33 8.83 -1.85
C ASN A 7 -9.75 8.37 -2.24
N GLY A 8 -9.94 7.08 -2.51
CA GLY A 8 -11.23 6.51 -2.86
C GLY A 8 -11.98 5.98 -1.65
N GLU A 9 -13.20 5.53 -1.87
CA GLU A 9 -14.03 4.85 -0.86
C GLU A 9 -13.69 3.34 -0.80
N GLY A 10 -12.41 3.01 -0.95
CA GLY A 10 -11.87 1.66 -1.10
C GLY A 10 -11.54 0.98 0.24
N HIS A 11 -10.53 0.12 0.23
CA HIS A 11 -10.03 -0.42 1.49
C HIS A 11 -9.39 0.69 2.32
N LYS A 12 -9.68 0.69 3.61
CA LYS A 12 -9.06 1.63 4.56
C LYS A 12 -7.51 1.53 4.59
N GLY A 13 -6.95 0.39 4.18
CA GLY A 13 -5.51 0.16 4.12
C GLY A 13 -4.87 0.52 2.78
N ASP A 14 -5.60 1.06 1.80
CA ASP A 14 -5.04 1.49 0.53
C ASP A 14 -4.14 2.71 0.77
N MET A 15 -2.84 2.56 0.51
CA MET A 15 -1.83 3.59 0.74
C MET A 15 -1.27 4.10 -0.60
N PRO A 16 -0.69 5.32 -0.65
CA PRO A 16 0.08 5.74 -1.81
C PRO A 16 1.26 4.80 -2.07
N VAL A 17 1.60 4.62 -3.36
CA VAL A 17 2.72 3.77 -3.79
C VAL A 17 4.04 4.16 -3.13
N LEU A 18 4.81 3.15 -2.74
CA LEU A 18 6.20 3.33 -2.30
C LEU A 18 7.10 3.47 -3.53
N THR A 19 7.75 4.62 -3.69
CA THR A 19 8.72 4.82 -4.78
C THR A 19 10.11 4.38 -4.33
N VAL A 20 10.70 3.47 -5.10
CA VAL A 20 12.06 2.96 -4.90
C VAL A 20 12.98 3.60 -5.94
N ASP A 21 14.13 4.13 -5.52
CA ASP A 21 15.12 4.69 -6.44
C ASP A 21 15.96 3.61 -7.13
N ALA A 22 16.80 4.03 -8.08
CA ALA A 22 17.66 3.12 -8.85
C ALA A 22 18.71 2.37 -7.99
N SER A 23 18.95 2.79 -6.74
CA SER A 23 19.82 2.09 -5.80
C SER A 23 19.07 1.06 -4.94
N GLY A 24 17.76 0.89 -5.17
CA GLY A 24 16.91 -0.03 -4.42
C GLY A 24 16.44 0.51 -3.07
N LYS A 25 16.51 1.83 -2.84
CA LYS A 25 16.10 2.46 -1.59
C LYS A 25 14.80 3.24 -1.73
N ALA A 26 13.96 3.18 -0.71
CA ALA A 26 12.78 4.02 -0.57
C ALA A 26 12.88 4.82 0.73
N THR A 27 13.29 6.09 0.62
CA THR A 27 13.52 6.98 1.77
C THR A 27 12.52 8.12 1.88
N LYS A 28 11.68 8.30 0.87
CA LYS A 28 10.63 9.32 0.87
C LYS A 28 9.48 8.89 1.78
N ALA A 29 9.07 9.78 2.67
CA ALA A 29 7.89 9.56 3.51
C ALA A 29 6.62 9.50 2.65
N VAL A 30 5.69 8.64 3.05
CA VAL A 30 4.34 8.56 2.50
C VAL A 30 3.36 9.03 3.57
N VAL A 31 2.39 9.85 3.19
CA VAL A 31 1.37 10.38 4.09
C VAL A 31 0.03 9.74 3.73
N VAL A 32 -0.66 9.18 4.73
CA VAL A 32 -1.96 8.51 4.56
C VAL A 32 -2.98 9.19 5.48
N PRO A 33 -3.63 10.28 5.04
CA PRO A 33 -4.39 11.16 5.92
C PRO A 33 -5.66 10.53 6.50
N HIS A 34 -6.15 9.45 5.90
CA HIS A 34 -7.36 8.74 6.34
C HIS A 34 -7.07 7.60 7.34
N LEU A 35 -5.80 7.34 7.67
CA LEU A 35 -5.37 6.34 8.65
C LEU A 35 -4.86 7.00 9.94
N THR A 36 -5.21 6.39 11.06
CA THR A 36 -4.59 6.68 12.36
C THR A 36 -3.62 5.57 12.75
N VAL A 37 -2.70 5.84 13.70
CA VAL A 37 -1.79 4.79 14.22
C VAL A 37 -2.59 3.63 14.83
N ALA A 38 -3.67 3.90 15.55
CA ALA A 38 -4.52 2.87 16.14
C ALA A 38 -5.18 1.96 15.09
N ASP A 39 -5.43 2.47 13.87
CA ASP A 39 -5.95 1.66 12.76
C ASP A 39 -4.95 0.64 12.26
N VAL A 40 -3.65 0.82 12.50
CA VAL A 40 -2.59 -0.07 12.00
C VAL A 40 -1.90 -0.85 13.11
N THR A 41 -1.95 -0.42 14.37
CA THR A 41 -1.35 -1.16 15.49
C THR A 41 -1.84 -2.61 15.52
N GLY A 42 -0.89 -3.55 15.58
CA GLY A 42 -1.13 -4.99 15.56
C GLY A 42 -1.44 -5.58 14.18
N ARG A 43 -1.47 -4.76 13.12
CA ARG A 43 -1.69 -5.19 11.73
C ARG A 43 -0.39 -5.18 10.93
N SER A 44 -0.39 -5.87 9.79
CA SER A 44 0.77 -5.95 8.89
C SER A 44 0.76 -4.84 7.84
N ILE A 45 1.90 -4.19 7.64
CA ILE A 45 2.22 -3.44 6.42
C ILE A 45 2.87 -4.40 5.43
N MET A 46 2.40 -4.39 4.19
CA MET A 46 2.83 -5.32 3.13
C MET A 46 3.47 -4.55 1.98
N ILE A 47 4.56 -5.07 1.41
CA ILE A 47 5.18 -4.57 0.17
C ILE A 47 5.01 -5.63 -0.91
N HIS A 48 4.52 -5.20 -2.06
CA HIS A 48 4.33 -6.05 -3.24
C HIS A 48 5.50 -5.89 -4.24
N ALA A 49 5.68 -6.87 -5.12
CA ALA A 49 6.76 -6.88 -6.12
C ALA A 49 6.59 -5.84 -7.24
N GLY A 50 5.33 -5.53 -7.56
CA GLY A 50 4.94 -4.60 -8.62
C GLY A 50 4.35 -3.29 -8.11
N GLY A 51 3.96 -2.44 -9.05
CA GLY A 51 3.25 -1.20 -8.77
C GLY A 51 1.78 -1.41 -8.40
N ASP A 52 1.11 -0.31 -8.08
CA ASP A 52 -0.32 -0.29 -7.77
C ASP A 52 -1.05 0.62 -8.77
N ASN A 53 -2.07 0.10 -9.44
CA ASN A 53 -2.92 0.86 -10.37
C ASN A 53 -4.16 1.49 -9.68
N TYR A 54 -4.30 1.32 -8.37
CA TYR A 54 -5.41 1.77 -7.52
C TYR A 54 -6.80 1.31 -7.97
N SER A 55 -6.84 0.17 -8.67
CA SER A 55 -8.05 -0.41 -9.23
C SER A 55 -8.01 -1.93 -9.16
N ASP A 56 -9.18 -2.57 -9.29
CA ASP A 56 -9.27 -4.02 -9.57
C ASP A 56 -9.26 -4.33 -11.08
N GLN A 57 -9.06 -3.30 -11.92
CA GLN A 57 -9.00 -3.38 -13.37
C GLN A 57 -7.80 -2.59 -13.91
N PRO A 58 -7.03 -3.16 -14.86
CA PRO A 58 -7.24 -4.44 -15.56
C PRO A 58 -6.83 -5.69 -14.75
N VAL A 59 -6.13 -5.52 -13.63
CA VAL A 59 -5.68 -6.63 -12.77
C VAL A 59 -6.22 -6.41 -11.35
N PRO A 60 -6.72 -7.46 -10.67
CA PRO A 60 -7.23 -7.34 -9.29
C PRO A 60 -6.18 -6.83 -8.29
N LEU A 61 -6.65 -6.27 -7.17
CA LEU A 61 -5.83 -5.89 -6.02
C LEU A 61 -4.69 -4.93 -6.37
N GLY A 62 -4.93 -3.99 -7.28
CA GLY A 62 -3.93 -2.99 -7.69
C GLY A 62 -2.90 -3.52 -8.69
N GLY A 63 -2.89 -4.82 -9.00
CA GLY A 63 -1.86 -5.41 -9.88
C GLY A 63 -0.46 -5.56 -9.27
N GLY A 64 -0.33 -5.42 -7.93
CA GLY A 64 0.99 -5.47 -7.27
C GLY A 64 1.70 -6.83 -7.29
N GLY A 65 0.99 -7.92 -7.58
CA GLY A 65 1.57 -9.26 -7.68
C GLY A 65 2.01 -9.84 -6.34
N ALA A 66 3.18 -10.50 -6.30
CA ALA A 66 3.66 -11.22 -5.12
C ALA A 66 3.95 -10.29 -3.93
N ARG A 67 3.72 -10.78 -2.71
CA ARG A 67 4.07 -10.09 -1.45
C ARG A 67 5.53 -10.40 -1.11
N ILE A 68 6.40 -9.40 -1.17
CA ILE A 68 7.86 -9.57 -1.05
C ILE A 68 8.42 -9.20 0.33
N ALA A 69 7.69 -8.39 1.09
CA ALA A 69 8.05 -8.07 2.47
C ALA A 69 6.80 -7.74 3.29
N CYS A 70 6.90 -7.95 4.59
CA CYS A 70 5.85 -7.62 5.54
C CYS A 70 6.42 -7.30 6.92
N GLY A 71 5.71 -6.47 7.69
CA GLY A 71 6.05 -6.19 9.08
C GLY A 71 4.81 -5.79 9.88
N VAL A 72 4.75 -6.23 11.14
CA VAL A 72 3.66 -5.85 12.05
C VAL A 72 3.94 -4.45 12.59
N ALA A 73 2.99 -3.52 12.44
CA ALA A 73 3.04 -2.22 13.08
C ALA A 73 2.76 -2.36 14.58
N LYS A 74 3.65 -1.82 15.41
CA LYS A 74 3.57 -1.87 16.87
C LYS A 74 3.13 -0.53 17.43
#